data_AF-A0A941TC34-F1
#
_entry.id   AF-A0A941TC34-F1
#
_cell.length_a   1.000
_cell.length_b   1.000
_cell.length_c   1.000
_cell.angle_alpha   90.00
_cell.angle_beta   90.00
_cell.angle_gamma   90.00
#
_symmetry.space_group_name_H-M   'P 1'
#
loop_
_entity.id
_entity.type
_entity.pdbx_description
1 polymer ?
#
loop_
_entity_poly.entity_id
_entity_poly.type
_entity_poly.pdbx_seq_one_letter_code
_entity_poly.pdbx_strand_id
1 'polypeptide(L)'
;MKNQWNMSMRHSLVGLLGLVLGLAQFTFDARAASLSDTQRATSLSASGLGISELLAQAGKAIAEGRLVGPGNESAIDYYAAVLDRDPHNPIAEEGMRELLPMAAGAIERMIGSGYAERGLHIVDMFARVEPNNHTLAVLRQFAVYRLRYWGR
;
A
#
# COMPACT_ATOMS: atom_id res chain seq x y z
N MET A 1 -38.61 -19.49 10.57
CA MET A 1 -38.31 -18.88 11.88
C MET A 1 -37.84 -19.97 12.83
N LYS A 2 -36.56 -20.02 13.18
CA LYS A 2 -35.97 -20.65 14.40
C LYS A 2 -34.43 -20.63 14.34
N ASN A 3 -33.90 -19.42 14.51
CA ASN A 3 -32.89 -19.03 15.51
C ASN A 3 -31.85 -20.11 15.85
N GLN A 4 -30.65 -20.01 15.28
CA GLN A 4 -29.49 -20.84 15.65
C GLN A 4 -28.29 -20.01 16.13
N TRP A 5 -28.58 -18.96 16.91
CA TRP A 5 -27.59 -18.36 17.79
C TRP A 5 -27.94 -18.76 19.23
N ASN A 6 -27.22 -19.72 19.81
CA ASN A 6 -26.71 -19.52 21.17
C ASN A 6 -25.56 -20.46 21.55
N MET A 7 -24.58 -19.83 22.18
CA MET A 7 -23.39 -20.35 22.83
C MET A 7 -23.74 -21.20 24.07
N SER A 8 -23.03 -22.31 24.29
CA SER A 8 -22.72 -22.80 25.66
C SER A 8 -21.51 -23.74 25.65
N MET A 9 -20.36 -23.08 25.69
CA MET A 9 -19.18 -23.41 26.49
C MET A 9 -19.41 -24.48 27.56
N ARG A 10 -18.80 -25.66 27.41
CA ARG A 10 -18.41 -26.54 28.54
C ARG A 10 -17.10 -27.25 28.22
N HIS A 11 -16.10 -26.97 29.06
CA HIS A 11 -14.68 -27.32 28.96
C HIS A 11 -14.36 -28.82 29.13
N SER A 12 -13.10 -29.15 28.78
CA SER A 12 -12.25 -30.31 29.15
C SER A 12 -12.07 -31.31 27.99
N LEU A 13 -10.86 -31.67 27.56
CA LEU A 13 -9.72 -32.09 28.38
C LEU A 13 -8.36 -31.62 27.83
N VAL A 14 -7.49 -31.31 28.79
CA VAL A 14 -6.05 -31.13 28.67
C VAL A 14 -5.35 -32.47 28.44
N GLY A 15 -4.35 -32.47 27.55
CA GLY A 15 -3.23 -33.43 27.49
C GLY A 15 -2.17 -32.82 26.56
N LEU A 16 -1.24 -31.98 27.04
CA LEU A 16 0.10 -32.33 27.55
C LEU A 16 0.77 -33.40 26.67
N LEU A 17 1.92 -33.20 26.03
CA LEU A 17 3.11 -32.48 26.48
C LEU A 17 4.05 -32.36 25.25
N GLY A 18 4.25 -31.14 24.73
CA GLY A 18 5.19 -30.86 23.65
C GLY A 18 6.05 -29.67 24.05
N LEU A 19 7.20 -29.99 24.63
CA LEU A 19 8.16 -29.09 25.24
C LEU A 19 8.79 -28.16 24.19
N VAL A 20 8.37 -26.90 24.17
CA VAL A 20 9.15 -25.78 23.61
C VAL A 20 9.18 -24.68 24.67
N LEU A 21 10.35 -24.47 25.25
CA LEU A 21 10.65 -23.38 26.17
C LEU A 21 10.44 -22.02 25.49
N GLY A 22 9.78 -21.10 26.19
CA GLY A 22 9.87 -19.65 25.94
C GLY A 22 8.77 -19.03 25.08
N LEU A 23 7.53 -19.06 25.56
CA LEU A 23 6.37 -18.38 24.97
C LEU A 23 6.57 -16.85 24.97
N ALA A 24 7.02 -16.28 23.85
CA ALA A 24 6.63 -14.93 23.47
C ALA A 24 5.12 -14.95 23.24
N GLN A 25 4.39 -14.39 24.20
CA GLN A 25 2.96 -14.11 24.12
C GLN A 25 2.73 -13.24 22.88
N PHE A 26 2.37 -13.86 21.74
CA PHE A 26 2.12 -13.15 20.49
C PHE A 26 0.76 -12.44 20.59
N THR A 27 0.78 -11.32 21.30
CA THR A 27 -0.29 -10.32 21.33
C THR A 27 -0.36 -9.70 19.93
N PHE A 28 -1.33 -10.15 19.14
CA PHE A 28 -1.54 -9.66 17.77
C PHE A 28 -2.33 -8.34 17.72
N ASP A 29 -2.10 -7.42 18.66
CA ASP A 29 -2.83 -6.14 18.73
C ASP A 29 -1.93 -4.88 18.58
N ALA A 30 -0.60 -5.03 18.54
CA ALA A 30 0.32 -3.88 18.37
C ALA A 30 0.67 -3.54 16.90
N ARG A 31 0.27 -4.37 15.93
CA ARG A 31 0.78 -4.27 14.54
C ARG A 31 0.21 -3.09 13.76
N ALA A 32 -0.97 -2.57 14.11
CA ALA A 32 -1.54 -1.40 13.44
C ALA A 32 -0.87 -0.07 13.87
N ALA A 33 -0.49 0.03 15.15
CA ALA A 33 0.19 1.21 15.69
C ALA A 33 1.63 1.32 15.16
N SER A 34 2.36 0.20 15.07
CA SER A 34 3.74 0.20 14.60
C SER A 34 3.89 0.56 13.12
N LEU A 35 2.92 0.18 12.27
CA LEU A 35 2.92 0.55 10.85
C LEU A 35 2.79 2.06 10.66
N SER A 36 2.02 2.73 11.53
CA SER A 36 1.81 4.17 11.45
C SER A 36 3.07 4.95 11.83
N ASP A 37 3.77 4.53 12.89
CA ASP A 37 4.99 5.22 13.34
C ASP A 37 6.21 4.91 12.46
N THR A 38 6.34 3.67 11.97
CA THR A 38 7.35 3.34 10.96
C THR A 38 7.06 4.06 9.63
N GLN A 39 5.81 4.10 9.16
CA GLN A 39 5.47 4.86 7.96
C GLN A 39 5.70 6.35 8.13
N ARG A 40 5.39 6.95 9.30
CA ARG A 40 5.71 8.36 9.57
C ARG A 40 7.21 8.60 9.51
N ALA A 41 8.03 7.75 10.14
CA ALA A 41 9.48 7.89 10.15
C ALA A 41 10.08 7.78 8.74
N THR A 42 9.64 6.81 7.92
CA THR A 42 10.15 6.76 6.54
C THR A 42 9.59 7.86 5.65
N SER A 43 8.33 8.26 5.82
CA SER A 43 7.74 9.39 5.07
C SER A 43 8.51 10.69 5.36
N LEU A 44 8.91 10.91 6.61
CA LEU A 44 9.75 12.03 7.02
C LEU A 44 11.16 11.93 6.43
N SER A 45 11.73 10.72 6.37
CA SER A 45 13.03 10.48 5.72
C SER A 45 12.97 10.84 4.24
N ALA A 46 11.98 10.34 3.49
CA ALA A 46 11.75 10.66 2.08
C ALA A 46 11.47 12.16 1.83
N SER A 47 10.81 12.83 2.78
CA SER A 47 10.55 14.28 2.73
C SER A 47 11.83 15.11 2.86
N GLY A 48 12.88 14.57 3.51
CA GLY A 48 14.19 15.22 3.64
C GLY A 48 15.15 14.95 2.48
N LEU A 49 14.84 14.00 1.60
CA LEU A 49 15.72 13.63 0.48
C LEU A 49 15.73 14.71 -0.61
N GLY A 50 16.89 14.94 -1.21
CA GLY A 50 17.03 15.72 -2.44
C GLY A 50 16.56 14.94 -3.67
N ILE A 51 16.32 15.65 -4.78
CA ILE A 51 15.83 15.06 -6.05
C ILE A 51 16.67 13.86 -6.50
N SER A 52 18.00 13.98 -6.50
CA SER A 52 18.90 12.90 -6.95
C SER A 52 18.78 11.65 -6.08
N GLU A 53 18.62 11.81 -4.77
CA GLU A 53 18.48 10.69 -3.84
C GLU A 53 17.09 10.04 -3.98
N LEU A 54 16.03 10.83 -4.20
CA LEU A 54 14.70 10.29 -4.51
C LEU A 54 14.71 9.45 -5.78
N LEU A 55 15.37 9.91 -6.84
CA LEU A 55 15.51 9.15 -8.08
C LEU A 55 16.32 7.85 -7.85
N ALA A 56 17.36 7.89 -7.01
CA ALA A 56 18.10 6.70 -6.63
C ALA A 56 17.23 5.70 -5.84
N GLN A 57 16.42 6.18 -4.89
CA GLN A 57 15.47 5.34 -4.14
C GLN A 57 14.37 4.78 -5.05
N ALA A 58 13.90 5.54 -6.03
CA ALA A 58 12.96 5.05 -7.04
C ALA A 58 13.55 3.87 -7.81
N GLY A 59 14.77 4.02 -8.33
CA GLY A 59 15.49 2.94 -9.03
C GLY A 59 15.70 1.70 -8.16
N LYS A 60 16.08 1.90 -6.89
CA LYS A 60 16.22 0.81 -5.92
C LYS A 60 14.89 0.09 -5.68
N ALA A 61 13.80 0.84 -5.49
CA ALA A 61 12.48 0.27 -5.28
C ALA A 61 12.00 -0.54 -6.49
N ILE A 62 12.31 -0.10 -7.72
CA ILE A 62 12.05 -0.88 -8.95
C ILE A 62 12.84 -2.19 -8.93
N ALA A 63 14.14 -2.13 -8.66
CA ALA A 63 15.00 -3.32 -8.60
C ALA A 63 14.54 -4.34 -7.56
N GLU A 64 13.96 -3.86 -6.45
CA GLU A 64 13.40 -4.67 -5.37
C GLU A 64 11.92 -5.06 -5.60
N GLY A 65 11.35 -4.73 -6.77
CA GLY A 65 9.98 -5.08 -7.16
C GLY A 65 8.88 -4.30 -6.44
N ARG A 66 9.24 -3.25 -5.69
CA ARG A 66 8.29 -2.38 -4.97
C ARG A 66 7.78 -1.26 -5.86
N LEU A 67 7.07 -1.62 -6.91
CA LEU A 67 6.47 -0.63 -7.83
C LEU A 67 5.37 0.19 -7.13
N VAL A 68 4.43 -0.49 -6.47
CA VAL A 68 3.37 0.11 -5.67
C VAL A 68 3.28 -0.61 -4.33
N GLY A 69 2.87 0.10 -3.28
CA GLY A 69 2.77 -0.48 -1.94
C GLY A 69 1.71 0.18 -1.06
N PRO A 70 1.29 -0.50 0.03
CA PRO A 70 0.37 0.08 1.01
C PRO A 70 0.99 1.26 1.79
N GLY A 71 2.33 1.30 1.89
CA GLY A 71 3.10 2.40 2.47
C GLY A 71 3.75 3.31 1.42
N ASN A 72 4.43 4.36 1.87
CA ASN A 72 5.01 5.45 1.07
C ASN A 72 6.47 5.19 0.62
N GLU A 73 6.82 3.93 0.35
CA GLU A 73 8.21 3.50 0.06
C GLU A 73 8.32 2.76 -1.28
N SER A 74 7.35 2.98 -2.18
CA SER A 74 7.34 2.39 -3.51
C SER A 74 8.01 3.30 -4.54
N ALA A 75 8.39 2.73 -5.68
CA ALA A 75 8.97 3.50 -6.79
C ALA A 75 8.10 4.69 -7.20
N ILE A 76 6.78 4.50 -7.22
CA ILE A 76 5.81 5.55 -7.56
C ILE A 76 5.74 6.64 -6.49
N ASP A 77 5.92 6.30 -5.21
CA ASP A 77 6.01 7.31 -4.14
C ASP A 77 7.24 8.20 -4.32
N TYR A 78 8.39 7.62 -4.63
CA TYR A 78 9.63 8.37 -4.83
C TYR A 78 9.57 9.27 -6.06
N TYR A 79 9.06 8.78 -7.19
CA TYR A 79 8.88 9.60 -8.38
C TYR A 79 7.86 10.72 -8.16
N ALA A 80 6.74 10.45 -7.48
CA ALA A 80 5.79 11.50 -7.13
C ALA A 80 6.42 12.56 -6.23
N ALA A 81 7.24 12.15 -5.26
CA ALA A 81 7.97 13.08 -4.40
C ALA A 81 8.99 13.94 -5.18
N VAL A 82 9.55 13.42 -6.28
CA VAL A 82 10.33 14.25 -7.22
C VAL A 82 9.43 15.27 -7.90
N LEU A 83 8.29 14.83 -8.45
CA LEU A 83 7.34 15.72 -9.14
C LEU A 83 6.70 16.77 -8.23
N ASP A 84 6.57 16.50 -6.93
CA ASP A 84 6.08 17.49 -5.97
C ASP A 84 7.12 18.61 -5.73
N ARG A 85 8.41 18.35 -6.01
CA ARG A 85 9.51 19.34 -5.90
C ARG A 85 9.85 19.99 -7.24
N ASP A 86 9.81 19.20 -8.31
CA ASP A 86 10.09 19.60 -9.68
C ASP A 86 8.99 19.02 -10.60
N PRO A 87 7.87 19.76 -10.80
CA PRO A 87 6.69 19.26 -11.49
C PRO A 87 6.89 18.81 -12.94
N HIS A 88 8.00 19.22 -13.57
CA HIS A 88 8.33 18.89 -14.96
C HIS A 88 9.67 18.14 -15.06
N ASN A 89 10.05 17.41 -14.01
CA ASN A 89 11.26 16.62 -14.02
C ASN A 89 11.15 15.51 -15.08
N PRO A 90 11.97 15.54 -16.15
CA PRO A 90 11.79 14.62 -17.28
C PRO A 90 12.04 13.16 -16.89
N ILE A 91 12.92 12.91 -15.91
CA ILE A 91 13.24 11.56 -15.44
C ILE A 91 12.06 10.96 -14.68
N ALA A 92 11.43 11.75 -13.81
CA ALA A 92 10.31 11.27 -13.01
C ALA A 92 9.02 11.14 -13.84
N GLU A 93 8.75 12.07 -14.75
CA GLU A 93 7.62 11.93 -15.67
C GLU A 93 7.79 10.70 -16.57
N GLU A 94 8.97 10.48 -17.14
CA GLU A 94 9.21 9.30 -17.98
C GLU A 94 9.07 8.01 -17.18
N GLY A 95 9.69 7.93 -15.99
CA GLY A 95 9.55 6.78 -15.11
C GLY A 95 8.09 6.47 -14.75
N MET A 96 7.26 7.50 -14.53
CA MET A 96 5.81 7.33 -14.32
C MET A 96 5.11 6.77 -15.57
N ARG A 97 5.43 7.26 -16.77
CA ARG A 97 4.83 6.72 -18.01
C ARG A 97 5.22 5.27 -18.26
N GLU A 98 6.50 4.96 -18.13
CA GLU A 98 7.05 3.63 -18.39
C GLU A 98 6.52 2.57 -17.42
N LEU A 99 6.35 2.94 -16.15
CA LEU A 99 5.92 2.00 -15.11
C LEU A 99 4.40 1.79 -15.07
N LEU A 100 3.60 2.70 -15.64
CA LEU A 100 2.13 2.62 -15.57
C LEU A 100 1.56 1.27 -16.04
N PRO A 101 1.98 0.68 -17.18
CA PRO A 101 1.50 -0.64 -17.62
C PRO A 101 1.79 -1.76 -16.61
N MET A 102 2.94 -1.71 -15.94
CA MET A 102 3.33 -2.71 -14.94
C MET A 102 2.62 -2.48 -13.60
N ALA A 103 2.43 -1.21 -13.23
CA ALA A 103 1.78 -0.81 -11.98
C ALA A 103 0.27 -1.06 -12.00
N ALA A 104 -0.40 -0.95 -13.16
CA ALA A 104 -1.86 -1.04 -13.28
C ALA A 104 -2.45 -2.30 -12.63
N GLY A 105 -1.91 -3.49 -12.96
CA GLY A 105 -2.38 -4.73 -12.36
C GLY A 105 -2.08 -4.83 -10.85
N ALA A 106 -1.00 -4.22 -10.38
CA ALA A 106 -0.68 -4.19 -8.95
C ALA A 106 -1.60 -3.24 -8.18
N ILE A 107 -1.95 -2.09 -8.77
CA ILE A 107 -2.96 -1.15 -8.24
C ILE A 107 -4.32 -1.82 -8.18
N GLU A 108 -4.74 -2.52 -9.23
CA GLU A 108 -6.01 -3.24 -9.26
C GLU A 108 -6.08 -4.28 -8.12
N ARG A 109 -5.02 -5.08 -7.91
CA ARG A 109 -4.95 -6.04 -6.78
C ARG A 109 -4.89 -5.35 -5.42
N MET A 110 -4.22 -4.21 -5.32
CA MET A 110 -4.15 -3.42 -4.09
C MET A 110 -5.54 -2.91 -3.70
N ILE A 111 -6.22 -2.25 -4.64
CA ILE A 111 -7.64 -1.90 -4.53
C ILE A 111 -8.35 -3.18 -4.09
N GLY A 112 -8.18 -4.26 -4.89
CA GLY A 112 -8.50 -5.69 -4.74
C GLY A 112 -8.55 -6.26 -3.33
N SER A 113 -7.65 -5.80 -2.47
CA SER A 113 -7.34 -6.43 -1.20
C SER A 113 -7.72 -5.57 0.00
N GLY A 114 -8.53 -4.53 -0.20
CA GLY A 114 -9.01 -3.64 0.87
C GLY A 114 -8.27 -2.30 0.97
N TYR A 115 -7.25 -2.08 0.16
CA TYR A 115 -6.47 -0.83 0.13
C TYR A 115 -6.98 0.12 -0.97
N ALA A 116 -8.29 0.30 -1.10
CA ALA A 116 -8.85 1.15 -2.15
C ALA A 116 -8.49 2.62 -2.02
N GLU A 117 -8.40 3.17 -0.79
CA GLU A 117 -7.99 4.57 -0.60
C GLU A 117 -6.56 4.78 -1.10
N ARG A 118 -5.66 3.86 -0.74
CA ARG A 118 -4.28 3.87 -1.21
C ARG A 118 -4.21 3.72 -2.73
N GLY A 119 -4.94 2.77 -3.30
CA GLY A 119 -4.99 2.57 -4.74
C GLY A 119 -5.48 3.81 -5.49
N LEU A 120 -6.51 4.49 -4.97
CA LEU A 120 -6.99 5.76 -5.52
C LEU A 120 -5.92 6.85 -5.47
N HIS A 121 -5.20 6.96 -4.35
CA HIS A 121 -4.09 7.91 -4.22
C HIS A 121 -3.00 7.67 -5.27
N ILE A 122 -2.59 6.41 -5.49
CA ILE A 122 -1.62 6.06 -6.52
C ILE A 122 -2.14 6.39 -7.92
N VAL A 123 -3.42 6.13 -8.22
CA VAL A 123 -4.04 6.51 -9.50
C VAL A 123 -3.97 8.02 -9.71
N ASP A 124 -4.23 8.82 -8.67
CA ASP A 124 -4.17 10.27 -8.76
C ASP A 124 -2.73 10.79 -8.94
N MET A 125 -1.71 10.06 -8.45
CA MET A 125 -0.30 10.38 -8.73
C MET A 125 0.05 10.19 -10.20
N PHE A 126 -0.34 9.06 -10.81
CA PHE A 126 -0.14 8.85 -12.25
C PHE A 126 -0.93 9.86 -13.10
N ALA A 127 -2.13 10.24 -12.66
CA ALA A 127 -2.99 11.18 -13.41
C ALA A 127 -2.41 12.60 -13.50
N ARG A 128 -1.40 12.96 -12.69
CA ARG A 128 -0.68 14.23 -12.84
C ARG A 128 0.17 14.26 -14.11
N VAL A 129 0.73 13.12 -14.50
CA VAL A 129 1.58 12.97 -15.70
C VAL A 129 0.73 12.59 -16.90
N GLU A 130 -0.23 11.69 -16.71
CA GLU A 130 -1.03 11.08 -17.79
C GLU A 130 -2.55 11.29 -17.57
N PRO A 131 -3.07 12.53 -17.54
CA PRO A 131 -4.45 12.83 -17.14
C PRO A 131 -5.52 12.21 -18.04
N ASN A 132 -5.19 11.94 -19.31
CA ASN A 132 -6.12 11.41 -20.31
C ASN A 132 -5.99 9.88 -20.51
N ASN A 133 -5.25 9.20 -19.64
CA ASN A 133 -5.04 7.76 -19.77
C ASN A 133 -6.29 6.96 -19.34
N HIS A 134 -6.82 6.15 -20.27
CA HIS A 134 -8.04 5.37 -20.03
C HIS A 134 -7.90 4.36 -18.88
N THR A 135 -6.73 3.71 -18.74
CA THR A 135 -6.47 2.75 -17.66
C THR A 135 -6.64 3.40 -16.29
N LEU A 136 -6.17 4.64 -16.13
CA LEU A 136 -6.32 5.39 -14.88
C LEU A 136 -7.79 5.72 -14.58
N ALA A 137 -8.58 6.06 -15.60
CA ALA A 137 -10.00 6.30 -15.44
C ALA A 137 -10.75 5.05 -14.93
N VAL A 138 -10.44 3.88 -15.49
CA VAL A 138 -11.02 2.59 -15.07
C VAL A 138 -10.60 2.26 -13.63
N LEU A 139 -9.32 2.38 -13.29
CA LEU A 139 -8.82 2.11 -11.94
C LEU A 139 -9.42 3.06 -10.89
N ARG A 140 -9.58 4.35 -11.23
CA ARG A 140 -10.26 5.32 -10.37
C ARG A 140 -11.69 4.89 -10.08
N GLN A 141 -12.46 4.53 -11.11
CA GLN A 141 -13.84 4.06 -10.93
C GLN A 141 -13.89 2.82 -10.05
N PHE A 142 -12.99 1.86 -10.27
CA PHE A 142 -12.91 0.63 -9.47
C PHE A 142 -12.60 0.90 -8.00
N ALA A 143 -11.67 1.80 -7.70
CA ALA A 143 -11.35 2.22 -6.35
C ALA A 143 -12.56 2.88 -5.67
N VAL A 144 -13.21 3.84 -6.33
CA VAL A 144 -14.39 4.54 -5.81
C VAL A 144 -15.54 3.57 -5.55
N TYR A 145 -15.79 2.62 -6.47
CA TYR A 145 -16.77 1.57 -6.29
C TYR A 145 -16.48 0.77 -5.01
N ARG A 146 -15.24 0.34 -4.83
CA ARG A 146 -14.88 -0.42 -3.64
C ARG A 146 -15.10 0.34 -2.35
N LEU A 147 -14.69 1.61 -2.29
CA LEU A 147 -14.87 2.45 -1.11
C LEU A 147 -16.36 2.59 -0.75
N ARG A 148 -17.22 2.78 -1.75
CA ARG A 148 -18.65 2.94 -1.54
C ARG A 148 -19.33 1.68 -1.01
N TYR A 149 -18.98 0.50 -1.52
CA TYR A 149 -19.74 -0.74 -1.26
C TYR A 149 -19.08 -1.71 -0.27
N TRP A 150 -17.78 -1.56 0.01
CA TRP A 150 -17.00 -2.50 0.84
C TRP A 150 -16.23 -1.82 1.98
N GLY A 151 -16.37 -0.50 2.16
CA GLY A 151 -15.62 0.29 3.15
C GLY A 151 -16.22 0.35 4.56
N ARG A 152 -16.89 -0.70 5.05
CA ARG A 152 -17.38 -0.77 6.45
C ARG A 152 -16.59 -1.77 7.28
#